data_AF-A0A936D1E8-F1
#
_entry.id   AF-A0A936D1E8-F1
#
_cell.length_a   1.000
_cell.length_b   1.000
_cell.length_c   1.000
_cell.angle_alpha   90.00
_cell.angle_beta   90.00
_cell.angle_gamma   90.00
#
_symmetry.space_group_name_H-M   'P 1'
#
loop_
_entity.id
_entity.type
_entity.pdbx_description
1 polymer ?
#
loop_
_entity_poly.entity_id
_entity_poly.type
_entity_poly.pdbx_seq_one_letter_code
_entity_poly.pdbx_strand_id
1 'polypeptide(L)'
;MHERRVGTLSTVTLEEALAYLDYAEGDELRAALELAQDRNLLDGCDQYPDHADVHHALFMLRKARGLAPPSFDQTRSQLLRKAA
;
A
#
# COMPACT_ATOMS: atom_id res chain seq x y z
N MET A 1 -6.62 -18.42 -14.41
CA MET A 1 -6.54 -17.00 -14.00
C MET A 1 -6.29 -16.99 -12.50
N HIS A 2 -5.11 -16.52 -12.06
CA HIS A 2 -4.79 -16.46 -10.63
C HIS A 2 -5.48 -15.23 -10.04
N GLU A 3 -6.61 -15.47 -9.41
CA GLU A 3 -7.35 -14.46 -8.66
C GLU A 3 -6.58 -14.20 -7.36
N ARG A 4 -5.80 -13.11 -7.33
CA ARG A 4 -5.03 -12.71 -6.16
C ARG A 4 -5.99 -12.01 -5.19
N ARG A 5 -6.78 -12.80 -4.46
CA ARG A 5 -7.70 -12.29 -3.44
C ARG A 5 -6.92 -11.95 -2.19
N VAL A 6 -6.79 -10.66 -1.88
CA VAL A 6 -6.43 -10.19 -0.55
C VAL A 6 -7.43 -10.78 0.43
N GLY A 7 -6.97 -11.78 1.21
CA GLY A 7 -7.84 -12.68 1.97
C GLY A 7 -8.64 -11.99 3.08
N THR A 8 -8.24 -10.78 3.49
CA THR A 8 -9.00 -9.97 4.45
C THR A 8 -8.58 -8.50 4.35
N LEU A 9 -9.54 -7.56 4.34
CA LEU A 9 -9.32 -6.10 4.37
C LEU A 9 -8.51 -5.59 5.59
N SER A 10 -8.03 -6.46 6.48
CA SER A 10 -7.29 -6.07 7.69
C SER A 10 -5.83 -6.50 7.69
N THR A 11 -5.40 -7.39 6.79
CA THR A 11 -4.06 -7.97 6.82
C THR A 11 -3.53 -8.22 5.42
N VAL A 12 -2.32 -7.73 5.15
CA VAL A 12 -1.52 -8.08 3.96
C VAL A 12 -0.54 -9.16 4.37
N THR A 13 -0.50 -10.27 3.63
CA THR A 13 0.49 -11.33 3.85
C THR A 13 1.87 -10.92 3.35
N LEU A 14 2.92 -11.60 3.80
CA LEU A 14 4.28 -11.34 3.32
C LEU A 14 4.39 -11.53 1.80
N GLU A 15 3.76 -12.57 1.25
CA GLU A 15 3.77 -12.85 -0.20
C GLU A 15 3.12 -11.74 -1.02
N GLU A 16 2.02 -11.17 -0.53
CA GLU A 16 1.36 -10.03 -1.16
C GLU A 16 2.22 -8.78 -1.05
N ALA A 17 2.79 -8.50 0.13
CA ALA A 17 3.65 -7.34 0.32
C ALA A 17 4.88 -7.37 -0.61
N LEU A 18 5.49 -8.55 -0.77
CA LEU A 18 6.61 -8.74 -1.69
C LEU A 18 6.18 -8.57 -3.15
N ALA A 19 4.97 -8.99 -3.50
CA ALA A 19 4.46 -8.85 -4.85
C ALA A 19 4.19 -7.40 -5.25
N TYR A 20 3.61 -6.60 -4.35
CA TYR A 20 3.44 -5.16 -4.59
C TYR A 20 4.79 -4.45 -4.72
N LEU A 21 5.79 -4.85 -3.92
CA LEU A 21 7.14 -4.31 -4.03
C LEU A 21 7.83 -4.71 -5.33
N ASP A 22 7.68 -5.95 -5.77
CA ASP A 22 8.21 -6.44 -7.05
C ASP A 22 7.59 -5.68 -8.23
N TYR A 23 6.26 -5.54 -8.23
CA TYR A 23 5.53 -4.75 -9.22
C TYR A 23 5.94 -3.27 -9.22
N ALA A 24 6.23 -2.72 -8.05
CA ALA A 24 6.68 -1.35 -7.88
C ALA A 24 8.19 -1.14 -8.08
N GLU A 25 8.93 -2.17 -8.54
CA GLU A 25 10.38 -2.13 -8.75
C GLU A 25 11.16 -1.72 -7.48
N GLY A 26 10.63 -2.09 -6.30
CA GLY A 26 11.19 -1.75 -4.99
C GLY A 26 10.79 -0.37 -4.44
N ASP A 27 10.00 0.44 -5.16
CA ASP A 27 9.47 1.70 -4.65
C ASP A 27 8.34 1.42 -3.64
N GLU A 28 8.65 1.53 -2.34
CA GLU A 28 7.70 1.27 -1.26
C GLU A 28 6.46 2.18 -1.32
N LEU A 29 6.62 3.42 -1.78
CA LEU A 29 5.52 4.37 -1.84
C LEU A 29 4.59 4.05 -3.01
N ARG A 30 5.15 3.66 -4.15
CA ARG A 30 4.37 3.16 -5.29
C ARG A 30 3.66 1.86 -4.92
N ALA A 31 4.34 0.91 -4.28
CA ALA A 31 3.71 -0.31 -3.78
C ALA A 31 2.54 -0.01 -2.83
N ALA A 32 2.69 0.98 -1.95
CA ALA A 32 1.63 1.41 -1.04
C ALA A 32 0.45 2.07 -1.76
N LEU A 33 0.70 2.86 -2.80
CA LEU A 33 -0.34 3.47 -3.63
C LEU A 33 -1.18 2.41 -4.36
N GLU A 34 -0.54 1.46 -5.02
CA GLU A 34 -1.22 0.36 -5.73
C GLU A 34 -2.04 -0.49 -4.74
N LEU A 35 -1.46 -0.84 -3.59
CA LEU A 35 -2.17 -1.57 -2.54
C LEU A 35 -3.37 -0.79 -1.98
N ALA A 36 -3.23 0.53 -1.79
CA ALA A 36 -4.32 1.37 -1.33
C ALA A 36 -5.45 1.46 -2.37
N GLN A 37 -5.09 1.56 -3.66
CA GLN A 37 -6.05 1.57 -4.75
C GLN A 37 -6.80 0.24 -4.87
N ASP A 38 -6.10 -0.90 -4.86
CA ASP A 38 -6.71 -2.21 -4.92
C ASP A 38 -7.67 -2.43 -3.74
N ARG A 39 -7.33 -1.91 -2.55
CA ARG A 39 -8.23 -1.95 -1.40
C ARG A 39 -9.46 -1.09 -1.57
N ASN A 40 -9.32 0.13 -2.07
CA ASN A 40 -10.46 1.00 -2.32
C ASN A 40 -11.41 0.33 -3.31
N LEU A 41 -10.87 -0.27 -4.39
CA LEU A 41 -11.65 -1.03 -5.36
C LEU A 41 -12.38 -2.23 -4.73
N LEU A 42 -11.71 -2.98 -3.84
CA LEU A 42 -12.33 -4.08 -3.09
C LEU A 42 -13.44 -3.63 -2.14
N ASP A 43 -13.34 -2.42 -1.59
CA ASP A 43 -14.37 -1.81 -0.73
C ASP A 43 -15.49 -1.13 -1.54
N GLY A 44 -15.44 -1.23 -2.88
CA GLY A 44 -16.39 -0.58 -3.79
C GLY A 44 -16.20 0.94 -3.89
N CYS A 45 -15.07 1.46 -3.41
CA CYS A 45 -14.68 2.85 -3.51
C CYS A 45 -13.77 3.06 -4.74
N ASP A 46 -14.27 3.77 -5.75
CA ASP A 46 -13.49 4.11 -6.95
C ASP A 46 -12.68 5.42 -6.79
N GLN A 47 -12.55 5.91 -5.55
CA GLN A 47 -11.79 7.12 -5.28
C GLN A 47 -10.29 6.82 -5.22
N TYR A 48 -9.51 7.74 -5.79
CA TYR A 48 -8.07 7.69 -5.70
C TYR A 48 -7.64 7.76 -4.22
N PRO A 49 -6.74 6.87 -3.78
CA PRO A 49 -6.37 6.76 -2.38
C PRO A 49 -5.80 8.07 -1.83
N ASP A 50 -6.26 8.43 -0.63
CA ASP A 50 -5.78 9.63 0.05
C ASP A 50 -4.48 9.36 0.84
N HIS A 51 -3.99 10.38 1.55
CA HIS A 51 -2.75 10.26 2.31
C HIS A 51 -2.84 9.25 3.47
N ALA A 52 -4.04 9.08 4.05
CA ALA A 52 -4.28 8.12 5.12
C ALA A 52 -4.34 6.69 4.55
N ASP A 53 -4.98 6.49 3.40
CA ASP A 53 -5.03 5.22 2.70
C ASP A 53 -3.63 4.71 2.35
N VAL A 54 -2.80 5.58 1.75
CA VAL A 54 -1.43 5.25 1.38
C VAL A 54 -0.57 4.98 2.62
N HIS A 55 -0.72 5.77 3.69
CA HIS A 55 -0.01 5.52 4.93
C HIS A 55 -0.40 4.17 5.56
N HIS A 56 -1.69 3.84 5.57
CA HIS A 56 -2.17 2.58 6.08
C HIS A 56 -1.65 1.39 5.24
N ALA A 57 -1.66 1.53 3.91
CA ALA A 57 -1.07 0.56 3.00
C ALA A 57 0.44 0.37 3.25
N LEU A 58 1.18 1.47 3.39
CA LEU A 58 2.61 1.42 3.70
C LEU A 58 2.90 0.77 5.06
N PHE A 59 2.06 1.05 6.06
CA PHE A 59 2.12 0.38 7.35
C PHE A 59 1.92 -1.14 7.21
N MET A 60 0.93 -1.58 6.42
CA MET A 60 0.67 -3.00 6.19
C MET A 60 1.83 -3.69 5.45
N LEU A 61 2.40 -3.06 4.42
CA LEU A 61 3.57 -3.59 3.71
C LEU A 61 4.77 -3.78 4.64
N ARG A 62 5.04 -2.79 5.49
CA ARG A 62 6.17 -2.83 6.44
C ARG A 62 5.92 -3.84 7.56
N LYS A 63 4.70 -3.89 8.10
CA LYS A 63 4.29 -4.86 9.12
C LYS A 63 4.43 -6.30 8.61
N ALA A 64 3.98 -6.58 7.39
CA ALA A 64 4.11 -7.91 6.77
C ALA A 64 5.57 -8.35 6.61
N ARG A 65 6.49 -7.39 6.43
CA ARG A 65 7.94 -7.61 6.33
C ARG A 65 8.68 -7.58 7.66
N GLY A 66 7.98 -7.41 8.78
CA GLY A 66 8.60 -7.28 10.11
C GLY A 66 9.41 -5.99 10.29
N LEU A 67 9.14 -4.96 9.48
CA LEU A 67 9.82 -3.66 9.55
C LEU A 67 9.09 -2.70 10.50
N ALA A 68 9.83 -1.71 11.00
CA ALA A 68 9.27 -0.64 11.81
C ALA A 68 8.17 0.13 11.03
N PRO A 69 7.12 0.60 11.71
CA PRO A 69 6.04 1.37 11.08
C PRO A 69 6.59 2.62 10.38
N PRO A 70 5.99 3.04 9.26
CA PRO A 70 6.37 4.28 8.59
C PRO A 70 5.93 5.47 9.43
N SER A 71 6.63 6.60 9.27
CA SER A 71 6.16 7.87 9.83
C SER A 71 5.11 8.49 8.92
N PHE A 72 3.97 8.89 9.49
CA PHE A 72 2.89 9.55 8.78
C PHE A 72 3.35 10.84 8.09
N ASP A 73 4.11 11.67 8.81
CA ASP A 73 4.62 12.94 8.31
C ASP A 73 5.60 12.75 7.13
N GLN A 74 6.44 11.73 7.22
CA GLN A 74 7.37 11.37 6.15
C GLN A 74 6.65 10.82 4.92
N THR A 75 5.59 10.04 5.12
CA THR A 75 4.75 9.50 4.03
C THR A 75 4.04 10.64 3.31
N ARG A 76 3.43 11.55 4.06
CA ARG A 76 2.75 12.74 3.54
C ARG A 76 3.70 13.64 2.75
N SER A 77 4.89 13.92 3.28
CA SER A 77 5.89 14.76 2.62
C SER A 77 6.38 14.17 1.28
N GLN A 78 6.54 12.84 1.21
CA GLN A 78 6.94 12.17 -0.02
C GLN A 78 5.82 12.19 -1.08
N LEU A 79 4.56 12.04 -0.68
CA LEU A 79 3.41 12.16 -1.57
C LEU A 79 3.26 13.57 -2.14
N LEU A 80 3.37 14.60 -1.28
CA LEU A 80 3.35 15.99 -1.72
C LEU A 80 4.46 16.30 -2.73
N ARG A 81 5.66 15.72 -2.53
CA ARG A 81 6.77 15.86 -3.50
C ARG A 81 6.49 15.17 -4.84
N LYS A 82 5.75 14.04 -4.86
CA LYS A 82 5.40 13.35 -6.12
C LYS A 82 4.24 14.02 -6.87
N ALA A 83 3.40 14.79 -6.17
CA ALA A 83 2.25 15.50 -6.76
C ALA A 83 2.59 16.88 -7.33
N ALA A 84 3.78 17.42 -7.03
CA ALA A 84 4.29 18.71 -7.50
C ALA A 84 5.24 18.54 -8.70
#